data_AF-A0A535FCK5-F1
#
_entry.id   AF-A0A535FCK5-F1
#
_cell.length_a   1.000
_cell.length_b   1.000
_cell.length_c   1.000
_cell.angle_alpha   90.00
_cell.angle_beta   90.00
_cell.angle_gamma   90.00
#
_symmetry.space_group_name_H-M   'P 1'
#
loop_
_entity.id
_entity.type
_entity.pdbx_description
1 polymer ?
#
loop_
_entity_poly.entity_id
_entity_poly.type
_entity_poly.pdbx_seq_one_letter_code
_entity_poly.pdbx_strand_id
1 'polypeptide(L)'
;LIKATFNPTAEELFSRTKLAPYITIHREKTSYTWFLKKLIEQHTPPGGVCEPEFDLCYIDGPKNWTIDGAAFFMVDKLMKEGGWLIFDDYDWVYDICDSEQVTNGMRVGDLAEDERTQPHVEAIFRLLVAQHPSYGDFRVDGNTWAWARKVHSDNRTIRLTYTPDLRYTVSTRLRTFYKQILARTERS
;
A
#
# COMPACT_ATOMS: atom_id res chain seq x y z
N LEU A 1 -7.29 -1.84 -15.67
CA LEU A 1 -7.36 -3.01 -14.76
C LEU A 1 -8.32 -4.15 -15.21
N ILE A 2 -8.81 -4.23 -16.46
CA ILE A 2 -9.86 -5.22 -16.84
C ILE A 2 -9.30 -6.52 -17.51
N LYS A 3 -7.98 -6.71 -17.65
CA LYS A 3 -7.42 -7.85 -18.43
C LYS A 3 -6.27 -8.63 -17.80
N ALA A 4 -6.12 -8.61 -16.48
CA ALA A 4 -5.22 -9.57 -15.82
C ALA A 4 -6.01 -10.86 -15.54
N THR A 5 -5.66 -11.96 -16.20
CA THR A 5 -6.21 -13.30 -15.93
C THR A 5 -5.50 -13.88 -14.71
N PHE A 6 -5.94 -13.47 -13.52
CA PHE A 6 -5.54 -14.12 -12.28
C PHE A 6 -6.14 -15.53 -12.23
N ASN A 7 -5.31 -16.55 -12.02
CA ASN A 7 -5.74 -17.93 -11.89
C ASN A 7 -5.14 -18.52 -10.59
N PRO A 8 -5.96 -18.81 -9.56
CA PRO A 8 -7.40 -18.56 -9.50
C PRO A 8 -7.73 -17.05 -9.46
N THR A 9 -8.94 -16.68 -9.88
CA THR A 9 -9.50 -15.36 -9.56
C THR A 9 -9.73 -15.24 -8.06
N ALA A 10 -9.94 -14.02 -7.56
CA ALA A 10 -10.28 -13.80 -6.16
C ALA A 10 -11.54 -14.60 -5.75
N GLU A 11 -12.60 -14.53 -6.56
CA GLU A 11 -13.85 -15.28 -6.37
C GLU A 11 -13.63 -16.79 -6.30
N GLU A 12 -12.82 -17.33 -7.22
CA GLU A 12 -12.50 -18.75 -7.25
C GLU A 12 -11.68 -19.15 -6.03
N LEU A 13 -10.71 -18.33 -5.62
CA LEU A 13 -9.88 -18.59 -4.45
C LEU A 13 -10.74 -18.73 -3.19
N PHE A 14 -11.65 -17.77 -2.96
CA PHE A 14 -12.48 -17.79 -1.74
C PHE A 14 -13.56 -18.87 -1.76
N SER A 15 -14.06 -19.21 -2.95
CA SER A 15 -14.96 -20.36 -3.14
C SER A 15 -14.26 -21.67 -2.76
N ARG A 16 -12.97 -21.81 -3.11
CA ARG A 16 -12.16 -22.99 -2.75
C ARG A 16 -11.81 -23.03 -1.27
N THR A 17 -11.56 -21.89 -0.63
CA THR A 17 -11.18 -21.82 0.80
C THR A 17 -12.36 -21.79 1.76
N LYS A 18 -13.60 -21.73 1.27
CA LYS A 18 -14.83 -21.61 2.09
C LYS A 18 -14.88 -20.34 2.95
N LEU A 19 -14.16 -19.29 2.54
CA LEU A 19 -14.12 -17.99 3.24
C LEU A 19 -15.13 -16.98 2.70
N ALA A 20 -15.90 -17.34 1.66
CA ALA A 20 -16.88 -16.46 1.03
C ALA A 20 -17.82 -15.72 2.01
N PRO A 21 -18.32 -16.30 3.12
CA PRO A 21 -19.16 -15.56 4.07
C PRO A 21 -18.50 -14.38 4.78
N TYR A 22 -17.15 -14.31 4.77
CA TYR A 22 -16.38 -13.27 5.45
C TYR A 22 -15.78 -12.24 4.50
N ILE A 23 -16.03 -12.37 3.18
CA ILE A 23 -15.35 -11.58 2.15
C ILE A 23 -16.38 -10.89 1.28
N THR A 24 -16.23 -9.57 1.16
CA THR A 24 -16.95 -8.76 0.17
C THR A 24 -15.94 -8.14 -0.79
N ILE A 25 -16.15 -8.33 -2.10
CA ILE A 25 -15.23 -7.84 -3.13
C ILE A 25 -15.80 -6.56 -3.73
N HIS A 26 -14.99 -5.51 -3.73
CA HIS A 26 -15.29 -4.26 -4.42
C HIS A 26 -14.30 -4.03 -5.55
N ARG A 27 -14.79 -3.55 -6.70
CA ARG A 27 -13.96 -3.21 -7.86
C ARG A 27 -14.27 -1.81 -8.34
N GLU A 28 -13.22 -1.02 -8.48
CA GLU A 28 -13.29 0.28 -9.11
C GLU A 28 -12.54 0.29 -10.43
N LYS A 29 -13.04 1.11 -11.36
CA LYS A 29 -12.42 1.23 -12.68
C LYS A 29 -11.06 1.92 -12.63
N THR A 30 -10.93 2.93 -11.77
CA THR A 30 -9.78 3.85 -11.74
C THR A 30 -8.82 3.53 -10.60
N SER A 31 -9.30 3.61 -9.36
CA SER A 31 -8.48 3.46 -8.17
C SER A 31 -9.36 3.04 -6.99
N TYR A 32 -8.76 2.33 -6.04
CA TYR A 32 -9.40 2.01 -4.78
C TYR A 32 -9.67 3.28 -3.94
N THR A 33 -9.00 4.41 -4.21
CA THR A 33 -9.36 5.71 -3.61
C THR A 33 -10.77 6.18 -4.00
N TRP A 34 -11.29 5.79 -5.17
CA TRP A 34 -12.68 6.06 -5.54
C TRP A 34 -13.67 5.21 -4.72
N PHE A 35 -13.28 3.99 -4.38
CA PHE A 35 -14.04 3.14 -3.45
C PHE A 35 -14.07 3.77 -2.05
N LEU A 36 -12.89 4.13 -1.52
CA LEU A 36 -12.78 4.77 -0.21
C LEU A 36 -13.58 6.07 -0.13
N LYS A 37 -13.58 6.88 -1.20
CA LYS A 37 -14.43 8.07 -1.30
C LYS A 37 -15.91 7.74 -1.13
N LYS A 38 -16.43 6.71 -1.84
CA LYS A 38 -17.84 6.30 -1.72
C LYS A 38 -18.15 5.76 -0.33
N LEU A 39 -17.20 5.05 0.27
CA LEU A 39 -17.35 4.51 1.61
C LEU A 39 -17.44 5.62 2.65
N ILE A 40 -16.60 6.66 2.54
CA ILE A 40 -16.71 7.87 3.38
C ILE A 40 -18.09 8.50 3.23
N GLU A 41 -18.64 8.63 2.03
CA GLU A 41 -19.99 9.18 1.83
C GLU A 41 -21.07 8.32 2.51
N GLN A 42 -20.97 7.00 2.40
CA GLN A 42 -21.91 6.07 3.03
C GLN A 42 -21.85 6.11 4.56
N HIS A 43 -20.65 6.32 5.11
CA HIS A 43 -20.40 6.39 6.54
C HIS A 43 -20.49 7.82 7.09
N THR A 44 -20.88 8.81 6.29
CA THR A 44 -21.08 10.18 6.77
C THR A 44 -22.57 10.46 7.01
N PRO A 45 -23.04 10.46 8.28
CA PRO A 45 -24.41 10.82 8.60
C PRO A 45 -24.67 12.32 8.33
N PRO A 46 -25.93 12.77 8.41
CA PRO A 46 -26.29 14.19 8.21
C PRO A 46 -25.51 15.20 9.08
N GLY A 47 -24.93 14.77 10.20
CA GLY A 47 -24.05 15.59 11.04
C GLY A 47 -22.66 15.86 10.46
N GLY A 48 -22.30 15.27 9.31
CA GLY A 48 -21.11 15.61 8.53
C GLY A 48 -19.80 14.96 8.97
N VAL A 49 -19.81 14.16 10.04
CA VAL A 49 -18.61 13.47 10.55
C VAL A 49 -18.66 11.99 10.17
N CYS A 50 -17.76 11.57 9.27
CA CYS A 50 -17.61 10.17 8.88
C CYS A 50 -17.36 9.26 10.09
N GLU A 51 -18.20 8.24 10.22
CA GLU A 51 -18.09 7.19 11.23
C GLU A 51 -17.06 6.13 10.80
N PRO A 52 -16.17 5.70 11.69
CA PRO A 52 -15.13 4.73 11.34
C PRO A 52 -15.70 3.31 11.17
N GLU A 53 -15.10 2.55 10.27
CA GLU A 53 -15.52 1.19 9.88
C GLU A 53 -14.44 0.14 10.17
N PHE A 54 -13.17 0.46 9.93
CA PHE A 54 -12.08 -0.51 9.93
C PHE A 54 -11.39 -0.65 11.27
N ASP A 55 -11.18 -1.90 11.71
CA ASP A 55 -10.27 -2.27 12.80
C ASP A 55 -8.88 -2.66 12.28
N LEU A 56 -8.77 -2.93 10.98
CA LEU A 56 -7.53 -3.25 10.26
C LEU A 56 -7.66 -2.79 8.81
N CYS A 57 -6.63 -2.15 8.26
CA CYS A 57 -6.52 -1.84 6.84
C CYS A 57 -5.13 -2.22 6.34
N TYR A 58 -5.08 -3.01 5.25
CA TYR A 58 -3.85 -3.42 4.58
C TYR A 58 -3.82 -2.77 3.19
N ILE A 59 -2.88 -1.85 2.97
CA ILE A 59 -2.71 -1.12 1.72
C ILE A 59 -1.62 -1.80 0.91
N ASP A 60 -2.05 -2.57 -0.09
CA ASP A 60 -1.22 -3.12 -1.17
C ASP A 60 -1.57 -2.42 -2.49
N GLY A 61 -1.28 -1.12 -2.52
CA GLY A 61 -1.55 -0.26 -3.65
C GLY A 61 -0.45 -0.34 -4.72
N PRO A 62 -0.50 0.54 -5.72
CA PRO A 62 0.49 0.57 -6.80
C PRO A 62 1.82 1.25 -6.45
N LYS A 63 2.11 1.44 -5.16
CA LYS A 63 3.34 2.04 -4.62
C LYS A 63 3.56 3.46 -5.15
N ASN A 64 2.49 4.24 -5.18
CA ASN A 64 2.46 5.57 -5.77
C ASN A 64 2.20 6.64 -4.71
N TRP A 65 3.07 7.67 -4.64
CA TRP A 65 2.95 8.77 -3.68
C TRP A 65 1.55 9.40 -3.64
N THR A 66 0.97 9.70 -4.80
CA THR A 66 -0.33 10.37 -4.89
C THR A 66 -1.49 9.46 -4.52
N ILE A 67 -1.52 8.24 -5.05
CA ILE A 67 -2.66 7.32 -4.81
C ILE A 67 -2.61 6.77 -3.38
N ASP A 68 -1.48 6.25 -2.94
CA ASP A 68 -1.33 5.62 -1.63
C ASP A 68 -1.25 6.66 -0.51
N GLY A 69 -0.73 7.86 -0.80
CA GLY A 69 -0.79 9.01 0.11
C GLY A 69 -2.21 9.53 0.31
N ALA A 70 -3.01 9.65 -0.76
CA ALA A 70 -4.43 10.01 -0.63
C ALA A 70 -5.22 8.92 0.10
N ALA A 71 -4.91 7.65 -0.18
CA ALA A 71 -5.51 6.51 0.48
C ALA A 71 -5.31 6.55 2.00
N PHE A 72 -4.10 6.88 2.48
CA PHE A 72 -3.83 7.03 3.90
C PHE A 72 -4.85 7.96 4.58
N PHE A 73 -5.05 9.17 4.06
CA PHE A 73 -5.97 10.13 4.67
C PHE A 73 -7.43 9.68 4.58
N MET A 74 -7.82 8.99 3.51
CA MET A 74 -9.18 8.44 3.38
C MET A 74 -9.41 7.29 4.36
N VAL A 75 -8.44 6.38 4.48
CA VAL A 75 -8.47 5.29 5.45
C VAL A 75 -8.44 5.82 6.87
N ASP A 76 -7.70 6.91 7.15
CA ASP A 76 -7.71 7.51 8.48
C ASP A 76 -9.12 7.93 8.90
N LYS A 77 -9.92 8.51 8.01
CA LYS A 77 -11.33 8.82 8.32
C LYS A 77 -12.15 7.58 8.70
N LEU A 78 -11.85 6.45 8.06
CA LEU A 78 -12.57 5.19 8.21
C LEU A 78 -11.96 4.26 9.28
N MET A 79 -10.80 4.60 9.86
CA MET A 79 -10.11 3.76 10.83
C MET A 79 -10.63 4.03 12.24
N LYS A 80 -10.96 2.97 12.98
CA LYS A 80 -11.33 3.07 14.40
C LYS A 80 -10.09 3.30 15.26
N GLU A 81 -10.27 3.94 16.41
CA GLU A 81 -9.22 4.02 17.41
C GLU A 81 -8.75 2.61 17.81
N GLY A 82 -7.45 2.43 17.96
CA GLY A 82 -6.84 1.14 18.26
C GLY A 82 -6.66 0.22 17.04
N GLY A 83 -7.22 0.57 15.88
CA GLY A 83 -7.09 -0.18 14.63
C GLY A 83 -5.69 -0.12 14.02
N TRP A 84 -5.38 -1.08 13.16
CA TRP A 84 -4.06 -1.22 12.53
C TRP A 84 -4.08 -0.83 11.06
N LEU A 85 -3.11 -0.02 10.66
CA LEU A 85 -2.80 0.31 9.28
C LEU A 85 -1.49 -0.38 8.89
N ILE A 86 -1.50 -1.09 7.77
CA ILE A 86 -0.33 -1.80 7.25
C ILE A 86 -0.12 -1.38 5.79
N PHE A 87 1.11 -1.08 5.43
CA PHE A 87 1.52 -0.90 4.04
C PHE A 87 2.42 -2.04 3.60
N ASP A 88 2.17 -2.55 2.40
CA ASP A 88 3.01 -3.58 1.76
C ASP A 88 4.08 -2.97 0.85
N ASP A 89 5.15 -3.72 0.61
CA ASP A 89 6.33 -3.34 -0.16
C ASP A 89 6.95 -1.99 0.24
N TYR A 90 7.29 -1.86 1.53
CA TYR A 90 7.81 -0.64 2.12
C TYR A 90 9.01 -0.03 1.37
N ASP A 91 9.98 -0.85 0.96
CA ASP A 91 11.23 -0.42 0.30
C ASP A 91 11.21 -0.49 -1.24
N TRP A 92 10.03 -0.68 -1.84
CA TRP A 92 9.90 -0.86 -3.28
C TRP A 92 10.05 0.44 -4.07
N VAL A 93 10.74 0.36 -5.21
CA VAL A 93 11.06 1.49 -6.10
C VAL A 93 10.66 1.16 -7.55
N TYR A 94 10.27 2.17 -8.33
CA TYR A 94 9.91 1.96 -9.74
C TYR A 94 11.09 1.56 -10.63
N ASP A 95 12.33 1.88 -10.23
CA ASP A 95 13.54 1.57 -11.02
C ASP A 95 13.75 0.06 -11.27
N ILE A 96 13.08 -0.81 -10.51
CA ILE A 96 13.12 -2.27 -10.76
C ILE A 96 12.11 -2.74 -11.83
N CYS A 97 11.25 -1.84 -12.31
CA CYS A 97 10.29 -2.09 -13.38
C CYS A 97 10.87 -1.77 -14.77
N ASP A 98 10.21 -2.30 -15.81
CA ASP A 98 10.48 -1.88 -17.18
C ASP A 98 10.02 -0.43 -17.39
N SER A 99 10.82 0.39 -18.08
CA SER A 99 10.46 1.77 -18.41
C SER A 99 9.20 1.87 -19.27
N GLU A 100 8.89 0.86 -20.09
CA GLU A 100 7.66 0.81 -20.88
C GLU A 100 6.44 0.29 -20.09
N GLN A 101 6.65 -0.15 -18.85
CA GLN A 101 5.55 -0.58 -18.00
C GLN A 101 4.62 0.60 -17.68
N VAL A 102 3.33 0.40 -17.88
CA VAL A 102 2.30 1.39 -17.52
C VAL A 102 1.64 0.98 -16.20
N THR A 103 1.79 1.83 -15.18
CA THR A 103 1.23 1.65 -13.84
C THR A 103 0.28 2.81 -13.54
N ASN A 104 -1.00 2.50 -13.28
CA ASN A 104 -2.08 3.48 -13.07
C ASN A 104 -2.23 4.56 -14.15
N GLY A 105 -1.96 4.22 -15.41
CA GLY A 105 -2.07 5.17 -16.52
C GLY A 105 -0.86 6.10 -16.66
N MET A 106 0.21 5.89 -15.88
CA MET A 106 1.50 6.54 -16.07
C MET A 106 2.51 5.50 -16.53
N ARG A 107 3.35 5.84 -17.50
CA ARG A 107 4.47 5.00 -17.90
C ARG A 107 5.64 5.25 -16.96
N VAL A 108 6.31 4.19 -16.51
CA VAL A 108 7.43 4.30 -15.54
C VAL A 108 8.55 5.19 -16.08
N GLY A 109 8.85 5.12 -17.38
CA GLY A 109 9.85 5.96 -18.03
C GLY A 109 9.54 7.46 -18.04
N ASP A 110 8.29 7.86 -17.77
CA ASP A 110 7.88 9.26 -17.73
C ASP A 110 8.11 9.92 -16.35
N LEU A 111 8.38 9.12 -15.31
CA LEU A 111 8.70 9.61 -13.96
C LEU A 111 10.09 10.25 -13.93
N ALA A 112 10.30 11.23 -13.05
CA ALA A 112 11.64 11.78 -12.81
C ALA A 112 12.57 10.75 -12.13
N GLU A 113 13.88 10.97 -12.17
CA GLU A 113 14.86 10.02 -11.61
C GLU A 113 14.69 9.80 -10.10
N ASP A 114 14.42 10.88 -9.36
CA ASP A 114 14.13 10.84 -7.93
C ASP A 114 12.82 10.08 -7.64
N GLU A 115 11.76 10.32 -8.42
CA GLU A 115 10.49 9.56 -8.31
C GLU A 115 10.66 8.07 -8.64
N ARG A 116 11.60 7.70 -9.51
CA ARG A 116 11.83 6.28 -9.84
C ARG A 116 12.62 5.54 -8.77
N THR A 117 13.56 6.23 -8.13
CA THR A 117 14.53 5.62 -7.21
C THR A 117 14.13 5.74 -5.75
N GLN A 118 13.19 6.63 -5.41
CA GLN A 118 12.68 6.77 -4.07
C GLN A 118 11.61 5.70 -3.75
N PRO A 119 11.69 5.02 -2.60
CA PRO A 119 10.60 4.17 -2.14
C PRO A 119 9.41 5.02 -1.69
N HIS A 120 8.35 5.03 -2.50
CA HIS A 120 7.20 5.90 -2.24
C HIS A 120 6.42 5.47 -0.99
N VAL A 121 6.30 4.16 -0.73
CA VAL A 121 5.62 3.65 0.47
C VAL A 121 6.39 4.05 1.74
N GLU A 122 7.73 3.91 1.74
CA GLU A 122 8.59 4.44 2.80
C GLU A 122 8.32 5.92 3.05
N ALA A 123 8.32 6.72 1.98
CA ALA A 123 8.10 8.15 2.07
C ALA A 123 6.72 8.47 2.66
N ILE A 124 5.64 7.82 2.19
CA ILE A 124 4.28 8.01 2.70
C ILE A 124 4.23 7.67 4.19
N PHE A 125 4.79 6.52 4.56
CA PHE A 125 4.79 6.09 5.95
C PHE A 125 5.57 7.06 6.84
N ARG A 126 6.76 7.50 6.41
CA ARG A 126 7.63 8.40 7.19
C ARG A 126 7.10 9.83 7.28
N LEU A 127 6.51 10.34 6.19
CA LEU A 127 6.12 11.75 6.07
C LEU A 127 4.66 11.99 6.41
N LEU A 128 3.76 11.09 6.02
CA LEU A 128 2.32 11.26 6.23
C LEU A 128 1.87 10.52 7.49
N VAL A 129 2.13 9.21 7.57
CA VAL A 129 1.61 8.36 8.65
C VAL A 129 2.31 8.64 9.98
N ALA A 130 3.64 8.56 9.99
CA ALA A 130 4.44 8.65 11.20
C ALA A 130 4.44 10.06 11.80
N GLN A 131 4.08 11.10 11.03
CA GLN A 131 3.96 12.47 11.52
C GLN A 131 2.53 12.80 11.97
N HIS A 132 1.53 12.05 11.50
CA HIS A 132 0.13 12.27 11.84
C HIS A 132 -0.10 12.13 13.36
N PRO A 133 -0.84 13.06 14.01
CA PRO A 133 -1.02 13.05 15.45
C PRO A 133 -1.80 11.83 15.97
N SER A 134 -2.67 11.25 15.13
CA SER A 134 -3.53 10.12 15.51
C SER A 134 -2.91 8.75 15.25
N TYR A 135 -1.60 8.64 14.98
CA TYR A 135 -0.92 7.36 14.79
C TYR A 135 0.32 7.20 15.68
N GLY A 136 0.56 5.95 16.08
CA GLY A 136 1.69 5.53 16.91
C GLY A 136 2.02 4.05 16.70
N ASP A 137 2.77 3.46 17.64
CA ASP A 137 3.19 2.04 17.62
C ASP A 137 3.78 1.58 16.28
N PHE A 138 4.71 2.37 15.73
CA PHE A 138 5.27 2.14 14.40
C PHE A 138 6.19 0.92 14.36
N ARG A 139 6.04 0.08 13.32
CA ARG A 139 6.94 -1.07 13.10
C ARG A 139 7.23 -1.22 11.62
N VAL A 140 8.46 -1.61 11.30
CA VAL A 140 8.86 -2.02 9.96
C VAL A 140 9.47 -3.41 10.07
N ASP A 141 8.77 -4.39 9.49
CA ASP A 141 9.14 -5.80 9.55
C ASP A 141 9.67 -6.26 8.19
N GLY A 142 10.89 -6.80 8.19
CA GLY A 142 11.53 -7.39 7.03
C GLY A 142 11.89 -6.40 5.90
N ASN A 143 11.78 -5.09 6.14
CA ASN A 143 11.73 -4.03 5.11
C ASN A 143 10.57 -4.16 4.14
N THR A 144 9.58 -4.99 4.45
CA THR A 144 8.47 -5.29 3.55
C THR A 144 7.19 -4.66 4.04
N TRP A 145 6.93 -4.75 5.35
CA TRP A 145 5.68 -4.29 5.93
C TRP A 145 5.89 -3.17 6.92
N ALA A 146 5.15 -2.07 6.73
CA ALA A 146 5.12 -0.97 7.66
C ALA A 146 3.77 -0.90 8.38
N TRP A 147 3.83 -0.95 9.70
CA TRP A 147 2.69 -1.01 10.61
C TRP A 147 2.56 0.29 11.37
N ALA A 148 1.35 0.81 11.48
CA ALA A 148 1.00 1.89 12.38
C ALA A 148 -0.32 1.56 13.08
N ARG A 149 -0.45 1.97 14.34
CA ARG A 149 -1.70 1.85 15.08
C ARG A 149 -2.36 3.20 15.20
N LYS A 150 -3.67 3.28 14.96
CA LYS A 150 -4.43 4.49 15.24
C LYS A 150 -4.54 4.66 16.76
N VAL A 151 -4.06 5.78 17.27
CA VAL A 151 -4.05 6.11 18.70
C VAL A 151 -4.85 7.37 18.94
N HIS A 152 -5.32 7.54 20.17
CA HIS A 152 -5.86 8.81 20.62
C HIS A 152 -4.73 9.85 20.67
N SER A 153 -4.97 11.05 20.14
CA SER A 153 -3.93 12.09 19.92
C SER A 153 -3.13 12.43 21.18
N ASP A 154 -3.77 12.33 22.35
CA ASP A 154 -3.22 12.80 23.63
C ASP A 154 -2.30 11.76 24.29
N ASN A 155 -2.26 10.52 23.78
CA ASN A 155 -1.49 9.40 24.34
C ASN A 155 -0.37 8.91 23.41
N ARG A 156 0.10 9.77 22.49
CA ARG A 156 1.05 9.38 21.45
C ARG A 156 2.44 9.06 22.02
N THR A 157 2.79 7.78 22.02
CA THR A 157 4.16 7.30 22.25
C THR A 157 4.77 6.85 20.94
N ILE A 158 5.85 7.51 20.51
CA ILE A 158 6.57 7.15 19.29
C ILE A 158 7.56 6.03 19.63
N ARG A 159 7.22 4.80 19.24
CA ARG A 159 8.13 3.67 19.25
C ARG A 159 8.24 3.16 17.81
N LEU A 160 9.44 3.20 17.25
CA LEU A 160 9.74 2.57 15.96
C LEU A 160 10.50 1.28 16.23
N THR A 161 9.91 0.14 15.85
CA THR A 161 10.61 -1.15 15.88
C THR A 161 11.00 -1.51 14.46
N TYR A 162 12.28 -1.82 14.25
CA TYR A 162 12.83 -2.17 12.95
C TYR A 162 13.41 -3.59 13.04
N THR A 163 12.84 -4.50 12.26
CA THR A 163 13.25 -5.90 12.21
C THR A 163 13.84 -6.20 10.83
N PRO A 164 15.14 -6.02 10.60
CA PRO A 164 15.74 -6.26 9.29
C PRO A 164 15.70 -7.75 8.93
N ASP A 165 15.26 -8.07 7.72
CA ASP A 165 15.46 -9.40 7.13
C ASP A 165 16.60 -9.36 6.11
N LEU A 166 17.76 -9.85 6.55
CA LEU A 166 18.97 -9.99 5.73
C LEU A 166 18.76 -10.90 4.52
N ARG A 167 17.95 -11.97 4.66
CA ARG A 167 17.70 -12.91 3.56
C ARG A 167 16.83 -12.26 2.50
N TYR A 168 15.77 -11.57 2.92
CA TYR A 168 14.91 -10.81 2.00
C TYR A 168 15.72 -9.76 1.25
N THR A 169 16.47 -8.92 1.96
CA THR A 169 17.31 -7.85 1.38
C THR A 169 18.29 -8.38 0.33
N VAL A 170 18.98 -9.49 0.62
CA VAL A 170 19.91 -10.13 -0.33
C VAL A 170 19.16 -10.71 -1.52
N SER A 171 18.02 -11.35 -1.30
CA SER A 171 17.22 -11.97 -2.36
C SER A 171 16.63 -10.95 -3.34
N THR A 172 16.17 -9.80 -2.85
CA THR A 172 15.63 -8.71 -3.67
C THR A 172 16.75 -8.11 -4.52
N ARG A 173 17.92 -7.83 -3.93
CA ARG A 173 19.08 -7.34 -4.69
C ARG A 173 19.55 -8.31 -5.77
N LEU A 174 19.57 -9.61 -5.47
CA LEU A 174 19.92 -10.64 -6.44
C LEU A 174 18.89 -10.75 -7.57
N ARG A 175 17.60 -10.66 -7.27
CA ARG A 175 16.53 -10.62 -8.29
C ARG A 175 16.64 -9.40 -9.20
N THR A 176 16.89 -8.22 -8.63
CA THR A 176 17.09 -6.99 -9.40
C THR A 176 18.30 -7.10 -10.32
N PHE A 177 19.43 -7.57 -9.79
CA PHE A 177 20.65 -7.80 -10.57
C PHE A 177 20.44 -8.80 -11.71
N TYR A 178 19.75 -9.91 -11.43
CA TYR A 178 19.44 -10.92 -12.44
C TYR A 178 18.53 -10.38 -13.57
N LYS A 179 17.50 -9.59 -13.22
CA LYS A 179 16.64 -8.93 -14.21
C LYS A 179 17.41 -7.92 -15.06
N GLN A 180 18.32 -7.14 -14.46
CA GLN A 180 19.18 -6.20 -15.20
C GLN A 180 20.12 -6.90 -16.19
N ILE A 181 20.65 -8.08 -15.83
CA ILE A 181 21.45 -8.90 -16.74
C ILE A 181 20.60 -9.40 -17.90
N LEU A 182 19.42 -9.98 -17.65
CA LEU A 182 18.53 -10.47 -18.70
C LEU A 182 18.14 -9.37 -19.70
N ALA A 183 17.77 -8.19 -19.20
CA ALA A 183 17.40 -7.05 -20.04
C ALA A 183 18.56 -6.46 -20.87
N ARG A 184 19.81 -6.82 -20.57
CA ARG A 184 21.00 -6.46 -21.37
C ARG A 184 21.27 -7.51 -22.45
N THR A 185 21.06 -8.78 -22.16
CA THR A 185 21.27 -9.89 -23.10
C THR A 185 20.21 -9.91 -24.21
N GLU A 186 18.98 -9.44 -23.95
CA GLU A 186 17.91 -9.34 -24.97
C GLU A 186 18.07 -8.12 -25.92
N ARG A 187 19.01 -7.21 -25.64
CA ARG A 187 19.30 -6.01 -26.44
C ARG A 187 20.59 -6.12 -27.27
N SER A 188 21.26 -7.27 -27.26
CA SER A 188 22.47 -7.59 -28.05
C SER A 188 22.16 -8.62 -29.14
#